data_AF-A0A017SZL5-F1
#
_entry.id   AF-A0A017SZL5-F1
#
_cell.length_a   1.000
_cell.length_b   1.000
_cell.length_c   1.000
_cell.angle_alpha   90.00
_cell.angle_beta   90.00
_cell.angle_gamma   90.00
#
_symmetry.space_group_name_H-M   'P 1'
#
loop_
_entity.id
_entity.type
_entity.pdbx_description
1 polymer ?
#
loop_
_entity_poly.entity_id
_entity_poly.type
_entity_poly.pdbx_seq_one_letter_code
_entity_poly.pdbx_strand_id
1 'polypeptide(L)'
;MSPIPSSKTEVNTSADDEAPETLRPEARLRRARLRRLVTGIVALTGVLAILAVGKTWLRSRGGPSTREPAMAAPEAGLASASAVTSAEPAPPAAVPPATPAPAPTAQAEAAPSAEATAQAPAGAPTPDPAEAKRLQKEALSLLNRGKNKEAVEAARAAIAADPTDAMSYLYLGSALQDSGKWKEGIAAYSDCVRTAKTGPVHECSAMGGRK
;
A
#
# COMPACT_ATOMS: atom_id res chain seq x y z
N MET A 1 22.91 71.63 -24.15
CA MET A 1 23.92 71.49 -23.08
C MET A 1 24.06 70.02 -22.73
N SER A 2 25.29 69.55 -22.55
CA SER A 2 25.70 68.14 -22.33
C SER A 2 25.59 67.74 -20.82
N PRO A 3 26.09 66.58 -20.32
CA PRO A 3 25.73 65.17 -20.67
C PRO A 3 25.74 64.14 -19.47
N ILE A 4 25.22 62.90 -19.67
CA ILE A 4 25.75 61.59 -19.14
C ILE A 4 25.73 61.37 -17.58
N PRO A 5 25.79 60.13 -16.96
CA PRO A 5 26.00 58.76 -17.49
C PRO A 5 24.98 57.64 -17.11
N SER A 6 25.00 56.60 -17.94
CA SER A 6 25.07 55.14 -17.64
C SER A 6 24.30 54.49 -16.47
N SER A 7 23.49 53.50 -16.82
CA SER A 7 23.56 52.16 -16.21
C SER A 7 23.41 51.08 -17.29
N LYS A 8 24.35 50.14 -17.33
CA LYS A 8 24.24 48.92 -18.14
C LYS A 8 23.22 47.99 -17.48
N THR A 9 22.40 47.33 -18.29
CA THR A 9 21.88 46.01 -17.94
C THR A 9 22.06 45.13 -19.17
N GLU A 10 22.96 44.16 -19.07
CA GLU A 10 23.33 43.32 -20.21
C GLU A 10 22.17 42.40 -20.61
N VAL A 11 21.83 42.43 -21.89
CA VAL A 11 21.07 41.36 -22.53
C VAL A 11 21.98 40.14 -22.52
N ASN A 12 21.60 39.10 -21.78
CA ASN A 12 22.26 37.80 -21.87
C ASN A 12 21.25 36.72 -22.27
N THR A 13 21.06 36.61 -23.58
CA THR A 13 20.44 35.44 -24.21
C THR A 13 21.51 34.38 -24.43
N SER A 14 21.48 33.34 -23.61
CA SER A 14 22.12 32.05 -23.90
C SER A 14 21.06 30.97 -23.83
N ALA A 15 20.81 30.32 -24.97
CA ALA A 15 20.16 29.02 -25.01
C ALA A 15 21.17 27.93 -24.56
N ASP A 16 20.69 26.68 -24.52
CA ASP A 16 21.47 25.45 -24.39
C ASP A 16 22.18 25.21 -23.03
N ASP A 17 21.62 24.33 -22.20
CA ASP A 17 22.09 22.93 -22.18
C ASP A 17 21.21 22.02 -21.30
N GLU A 18 20.93 20.80 -21.77
CA GLU A 18 20.11 19.80 -21.09
C GLU A 18 20.95 19.00 -20.07
N ALA A 19 21.23 19.59 -18.91
CA ALA A 19 21.95 18.90 -17.84
C ALA A 19 21.00 18.04 -16.97
N PRO A 20 21.10 16.70 -16.97
CA PRO A 20 20.24 15.85 -16.14
C PRO A 20 20.48 16.12 -14.66
N GLU A 21 19.40 16.22 -13.88
CA GLU A 21 19.41 16.61 -12.46
C GLU A 21 20.38 15.74 -11.63
N THR A 22 21.60 16.25 -11.43
CA THR A 22 22.66 15.49 -10.78
C THR A 22 22.36 15.38 -9.28
N LEU A 23 21.78 14.24 -8.89
CA LEU A 23 21.55 13.84 -7.51
C LEU A 23 22.71 14.25 -6.61
N ARG A 24 22.48 15.31 -5.80
CA ARG A 24 23.47 15.97 -4.93
C ARG A 24 24.33 14.92 -4.21
N PRO A 25 25.65 15.09 -4.06
CA PRO A 25 26.54 14.08 -3.47
C PRO A 25 26.07 13.63 -2.07
N GLU A 26 25.53 14.57 -1.29
CA GLU A 26 24.85 14.32 -0.01
C GLU A 26 23.74 13.27 -0.06
N ALA A 27 22.89 13.29 -1.10
CA ALA A 27 21.80 12.35 -1.28
C ALA A 27 22.32 10.94 -1.60
N ARG A 28 23.42 10.83 -2.35
CA ARG A 28 24.09 9.54 -2.65
C ARG A 28 24.66 8.93 -1.36
N LEU A 29 25.33 9.74 -0.54
CA LEU A 29 25.91 9.28 0.74
C LEU A 29 24.83 8.84 1.74
N ARG A 30 23.71 9.59 1.84
CA ARG A 30 22.55 9.23 2.67
C ARG A 30 21.93 7.90 2.24
N ARG A 31 21.69 7.70 0.92
CA ARG A 31 21.18 6.43 0.39
C ARG A 31 22.14 5.25 0.64
N ALA A 32 23.46 5.45 0.55
CA ALA A 32 24.45 4.42 0.85
C ALA A 32 24.47 4.02 2.34
N ARG A 33 24.40 4.99 3.26
CA ARG A 33 24.29 4.73 4.71
C ARG A 33 22.98 4.00 5.04
N LEU A 34 21.85 4.44 4.46
CA LEU A 34 20.55 3.83 4.68
C LEU A 34 20.51 2.37 4.21
N ARG A 35 21.07 2.06 3.02
CA ARG A 35 21.18 0.67 2.52
C ARG A 35 21.95 -0.24 3.49
N ARG A 36 23.07 0.23 4.04
CA ARG A 36 23.87 -0.54 5.02
C ARG A 36 23.13 -0.79 6.33
N LEU A 37 22.34 0.18 6.80
CA LEU A 37 21.49 0.01 7.99
C LEU A 37 20.38 -1.02 7.75
N VAL A 38 19.70 -0.96 6.61
CA VAL A 38 18.62 -1.89 6.25
C VAL A 38 19.14 -3.33 6.13
N THR A 39 20.27 -3.57 5.44
CA THR A 39 20.84 -4.93 5.38
C THR A 39 21.33 -5.43 6.74
N GLY A 40 21.87 -4.55 7.60
CA GLY A 40 22.23 -4.89 8.98
C GLY A 40 21.03 -5.33 9.82
N ILE A 41 19.91 -4.60 9.74
CA ILE A 41 18.67 -4.94 10.46
C ILE A 41 18.10 -6.27 9.98
N VAL A 42 17.99 -6.48 8.65
CA VAL A 42 17.47 -7.73 8.09
C VAL A 42 18.32 -8.93 8.52
N ALA A 43 19.65 -8.82 8.44
CA ALA A 43 20.55 -9.88 8.90
C ALA A 43 20.37 -10.19 10.40
N LEU A 44 20.25 -9.15 11.24
CA LEU A 44 20.06 -9.31 12.69
C LEU A 44 18.71 -9.98 13.03
N THR A 45 17.63 -9.63 12.32
CA THR A 45 16.33 -10.32 12.46
C THR A 45 16.39 -11.79 12.04
N GLY A 46 17.12 -12.12 10.98
CA GLY A 46 17.32 -13.50 10.54
C GLY A 46 18.09 -14.34 11.56
N VAL A 47 19.17 -13.81 12.13
CA VAL A 47 19.94 -14.50 13.18
C VAL A 47 19.10 -14.75 14.44
N LEU A 48 18.29 -13.77 14.87
CA LEU A 48 17.39 -13.94 16.00
C LEU A 48 16.32 -15.02 15.75
N ALA A 49 15.75 -15.10 14.54
CA ALA A 49 14.81 -16.15 14.17
C ALA A 49 15.46 -17.55 14.20
N ILE A 50 16.68 -17.69 13.66
CA ILE A 50 17.45 -18.95 13.68
C ILE A 50 17.75 -19.39 15.13
N LEU A 51 18.15 -18.47 16.00
CA LEU A 51 18.40 -18.76 17.41
C LEU A 51 17.12 -19.16 18.17
N ALA A 52 15.98 -18.55 17.86
CA ALA A 52 14.70 -18.90 18.46
C ALA A 52 14.27 -20.34 18.08
N VAL A 53 14.39 -20.72 16.81
CA VAL A 53 14.09 -22.07 16.31
C VAL A 53 15.09 -23.11 16.85
N GLY A 54 16.38 -22.78 16.92
CA GLY A 54 17.39 -23.67 17.50
C GLY A 54 17.13 -23.96 18.99
N LYS A 55 16.68 -22.96 19.75
CA LYS A 55 16.38 -23.09 21.18
C LYS A 55 15.11 -23.90 21.46
N THR A 56 14.11 -23.87 20.59
CA THR A 56 12.93 -24.77 20.69
C THR A 56 13.27 -26.20 20.28
N TRP A 57 14.11 -26.42 19.27
CA TRP A 57 14.50 -27.77 18.84
C TRP A 57 15.35 -28.51 19.87
N LEU A 58 16.28 -27.82 20.55
CA LEU A 58 17.16 -28.41 21.56
C LEU A 58 16.42 -28.96 22.79
N ARG A 59 15.22 -28.46 23.08
CA ARG A 59 14.33 -28.94 24.17
C ARG A 59 13.74 -30.32 23.88
N SER A 60 13.75 -30.78 22.62
CA SER A 60 12.97 -31.94 22.16
C SER A 60 13.77 -33.25 22.00
N ARG A 61 15.07 -33.29 22.35
CA ARG A 61 15.96 -34.43 22.02
C ARG A 61 16.61 -35.18 23.19
N GLY A 62 16.16 -34.93 24.43
CA GLY A 62 16.54 -35.74 25.60
C GLY A 62 15.74 -37.05 25.64
N GLY A 63 16.39 -38.16 25.28
CA GLY A 63 15.80 -39.51 25.21
C GLY A 63 15.83 -40.32 26.53
N PRO A 64 15.76 -41.66 26.47
CA PRO A 64 14.55 -42.37 26.92
C PRO A 64 14.68 -43.17 28.22
N SER A 65 13.52 -43.57 28.75
CA SER A 65 13.36 -44.39 29.95
C SER A 65 13.84 -45.84 29.76
N THR A 66 14.56 -46.38 30.75
CA THR A 66 14.56 -47.82 31.07
C THR A 66 13.31 -48.16 31.90
N ARG A 67 13.00 -49.46 32.07
CA ARG A 67 11.62 -49.93 32.26
C ARG A 67 11.47 -50.94 33.42
N GLU A 68 10.48 -50.68 34.28
CA GLU A 68 9.74 -51.62 35.16
C GLU A 68 10.48 -52.34 36.33
N PRO A 69 9.75 -52.94 37.31
CA PRO A 69 8.29 -53.04 37.48
C PRO A 69 7.66 -52.60 38.84
N ALA A 70 6.35 -52.34 38.79
CA ALA A 70 5.29 -52.60 39.79
C ALA A 70 5.47 -52.26 41.29
N MET A 71 4.60 -51.36 41.81
CA MET A 71 3.47 -51.76 42.67
C MET A 71 2.47 -50.60 42.99
N ALA A 72 1.18 -50.96 43.06
CA ALA A 72 0.04 -50.26 43.70
C ALA A 72 -0.46 -48.90 43.14
N ALA A 73 -1.79 -48.79 43.08
CA ALA A 73 -2.63 -47.67 42.60
C ALA A 73 -3.09 -46.77 43.77
N PRO A 74 -3.99 -45.75 43.62
CA PRO A 74 -4.72 -45.24 42.45
C PRO A 74 -4.32 -43.76 42.13
N GLU A 75 -5.03 -42.84 41.44
CA GLU A 75 -6.46 -42.59 41.18
C GLU A 75 -6.73 -41.83 39.84
N ALA A 76 -8.01 -41.54 39.59
CA ALA A 76 -8.62 -40.75 38.52
C ALA A 76 -7.97 -39.37 38.18
N GLY A 77 -8.15 -38.81 36.98
CA GLY A 77 -8.86 -39.35 35.81
C GLY A 77 -8.98 -38.36 34.63
N LEU A 78 -8.82 -38.90 33.42
CA LEU A 78 -9.39 -38.45 32.12
C LEU A 78 -9.32 -36.96 31.70
N ALA A 79 -8.46 -36.70 30.72
CA ALA A 79 -8.74 -35.75 29.64
C ALA A 79 -8.32 -36.35 28.28
N SER A 80 -9.28 -36.64 27.40
CA SER A 80 -9.03 -37.01 26.00
C SER A 80 -8.56 -35.76 25.24
N ALA A 81 -7.47 -35.74 24.47
CA ALA A 81 -7.07 -36.58 23.34
C ALA A 81 -7.85 -36.30 22.05
N SER A 82 -7.18 -35.65 21.08
CA SER A 82 -7.06 -36.07 19.66
C SER A 82 -6.51 -34.93 18.78
N ALA A 83 -5.84 -35.16 17.64
CA ALA A 83 -5.01 -36.27 17.15
C ALA A 83 -4.41 -35.89 15.77
N VAL A 84 -3.19 -36.35 15.47
CA VAL A 84 -2.63 -36.71 14.12
C VAL A 84 -2.66 -35.68 12.94
N THR A 85 -1.86 -35.74 11.87
CA THR A 85 -0.77 -36.66 11.44
C THR A 85 0.33 -35.87 10.70
N SER A 86 1.55 -36.42 10.65
CA SER A 86 2.64 -35.99 9.75
C SER A 86 2.58 -36.68 8.38
N ALA A 87 3.30 -36.13 7.40
CA ALA A 87 3.91 -36.85 6.28
C ALA A 87 5.22 -36.14 5.83
N GLU A 88 6.14 -36.88 5.20
CA GLU A 88 7.59 -36.60 5.08
C GLU A 88 8.03 -36.27 3.63
N PRO A 89 9.13 -35.50 3.39
CA PRO A 89 9.60 -35.16 2.04
C PRO A 89 10.84 -35.95 1.55
N ALA A 90 10.96 -36.08 0.22
CA ALA A 90 12.04 -36.80 -0.50
C ALA A 90 12.91 -35.86 -1.39
N PRO A 91 14.10 -36.28 -1.89
CA PRO A 91 15.16 -35.39 -2.38
C PRO A 91 15.07 -34.98 -3.88
N PRO A 92 15.88 -34.00 -4.35
CA PRO A 92 15.67 -33.30 -5.62
C PRO A 92 16.46 -33.85 -6.83
N ALA A 93 15.99 -33.55 -8.05
CA ALA A 93 16.69 -33.81 -9.30
C ALA A 93 16.60 -32.63 -10.30
N ALA A 94 17.60 -32.57 -11.18
CA ALA A 94 18.00 -31.57 -12.18
C ALA A 94 16.94 -30.75 -12.96
N VAL A 95 17.40 -29.58 -13.44
CA VAL A 95 16.69 -28.61 -14.30
C VAL A 95 17.02 -28.82 -15.79
N PRO A 96 16.03 -28.79 -16.70
CA PRO A 96 16.22 -28.44 -18.12
C PRO A 96 15.64 -27.06 -18.48
N PRO A 97 16.07 -26.41 -19.59
CA PRO A 97 15.76 -25.00 -19.87
C PRO A 97 14.51 -24.73 -20.74
N ALA A 98 13.91 -23.56 -20.49
CA ALA A 98 13.16 -22.67 -21.39
C ALA A 98 12.29 -23.23 -22.54
N THR A 99 10.96 -23.02 -22.40
CA THR A 99 10.04 -22.72 -23.51
C THR A 99 9.01 -21.67 -23.07
N PRO A 100 8.67 -20.66 -23.90
CA PRO A 100 7.54 -19.77 -23.64
C PRO A 100 6.23 -20.43 -24.12
N ALA A 101 5.31 -20.69 -23.20
CA ALA A 101 3.96 -21.18 -23.50
C ALA A 101 2.96 -20.01 -23.58
N PRO A 102 1.84 -20.14 -24.34
CA PRO A 102 1.14 -18.99 -24.92
C PRO A 102 0.18 -18.26 -23.96
N ALA A 103 -0.23 -17.07 -24.39
CA ALA A 103 -1.23 -16.26 -23.70
C ALA A 103 -2.56 -17.00 -23.49
N PRO A 104 -3.21 -16.89 -22.32
CA PRO A 104 -4.53 -17.43 -22.10
C PRO A 104 -5.57 -16.59 -22.86
N THR A 105 -6.15 -17.18 -23.90
CA THR A 105 -7.31 -16.63 -24.61
C THR A 105 -8.52 -16.55 -23.68
N ALA A 106 -9.28 -15.47 -23.80
CA ALA A 106 -10.50 -15.13 -23.09
C ALA A 106 -11.33 -16.29 -22.51
N GLN A 107 -11.61 -16.21 -21.21
CA GLN A 107 -12.97 -16.42 -20.71
C GLN A 107 -13.39 -15.17 -19.92
N ALA A 108 -14.27 -14.38 -20.53
CA ALA A 108 -14.92 -13.26 -19.89
C ALA A 108 -16.15 -13.81 -19.13
N GLU A 109 -15.94 -14.29 -17.90
CA GLU A 109 -17.06 -14.47 -16.99
C GLU A 109 -17.54 -13.08 -16.53
N ALA A 110 -18.74 -12.73 -16.96
CA ALA A 110 -19.40 -11.50 -16.58
C ALA A 110 -19.78 -11.56 -15.09
N ALA A 111 -18.87 -11.12 -14.22
CA ALA A 111 -19.26 -10.69 -12.89
C ALA A 111 -20.39 -9.65 -13.04
N PRO A 112 -21.50 -9.76 -12.30
CA PRO A 112 -22.57 -8.79 -12.42
C PRO A 112 -22.00 -7.41 -12.10
N SER A 113 -22.20 -6.46 -13.03
CA SER A 113 -21.92 -5.06 -12.79
C SER A 113 -22.75 -4.63 -11.60
N ALA A 114 -22.17 -4.66 -10.40
CA ALA A 114 -22.76 -4.09 -9.21
C ALA A 114 -22.95 -2.61 -9.52
N GLU A 115 -24.20 -2.25 -9.80
CA GLU A 115 -24.58 -0.90 -10.16
C GLU A 115 -24.06 0.02 -9.07
N ALA A 116 -23.06 0.83 -9.41
CA ALA A 116 -22.66 1.96 -8.61
C ALA A 116 -23.73 3.04 -8.78
N THR A 117 -24.94 2.73 -8.31
CA THR A 117 -26.04 3.66 -8.16
C THR A 117 -25.63 4.63 -7.06
N ALA A 118 -24.80 5.60 -7.46
CA ALA A 118 -24.60 6.84 -6.75
C ALA A 118 -25.95 7.58 -6.73
N GLN A 119 -26.84 7.13 -5.85
CA GLN A 119 -28.01 7.88 -5.43
C GLN A 119 -27.49 9.09 -4.65
N ALA A 120 -27.08 10.11 -5.41
CA ALA A 120 -26.89 11.44 -4.87
C ALA A 120 -28.24 11.85 -4.24
N PRO A 121 -28.29 12.16 -2.93
CA PRO A 121 -29.53 12.57 -2.31
C PRO A 121 -30.08 13.81 -3.00
N ALA A 122 -31.36 13.78 -3.34
CA ALA A 122 -32.03 14.91 -3.96
C ALA A 122 -32.14 16.07 -2.97
N GLY A 123 -31.66 17.25 -3.38
CA GLY A 123 -31.45 18.40 -2.51
C GLY A 123 -29.99 18.47 -2.07
N ALA A 124 -29.22 19.39 -2.66
CA ALA A 124 -27.82 19.58 -2.32
C ALA A 124 -27.72 19.95 -0.82
N PRO A 125 -27.07 19.13 0.02
CA PRO A 125 -26.85 19.50 1.41
C PRO A 125 -26.01 20.77 1.45
N THR A 126 -26.28 21.66 2.41
CA THR A 126 -25.35 22.74 2.73
C THR A 126 -24.02 22.10 3.11
N PRO A 127 -22.91 22.38 2.39
CA PRO A 127 -21.66 21.68 2.64
C PRO A 127 -21.17 21.96 4.07
N ASP A 128 -20.66 20.91 4.73
CA ASP A 128 -19.98 20.99 6.02
C ASP A 128 -18.47 20.69 5.82
N PRO A 129 -17.64 21.72 5.62
CA PRO A 129 -16.21 21.55 5.45
C PRO A 129 -15.50 21.08 6.73
N ALA A 130 -16.12 21.18 7.91
CA ALA A 130 -15.53 20.71 9.15
C ALA A 130 -15.67 19.19 9.26
N GLU A 131 -16.86 18.67 8.95
CA GLU A 131 -17.11 17.22 8.91
C GLU A 131 -16.37 16.55 7.76
N ALA A 132 -16.38 17.16 6.56
CA ALA A 132 -15.58 16.68 5.42
C ALA A 132 -14.09 16.55 5.79
N LYS A 133 -13.50 17.54 6.49
CA LYS A 133 -12.11 17.49 6.97
C LYS A 133 -11.86 16.45 8.07
N ARG A 134 -12.87 16.07 8.87
CA ARG A 134 -12.74 14.95 9.82
C ARG A 134 -12.69 13.62 9.05
N LEU A 135 -13.63 13.41 8.14
CA LEU A 135 -13.75 12.20 7.33
C LEU A 135 -12.55 12.01 6.37
N GLN A 136 -12.01 13.10 5.82
CA GLN A 136 -10.75 13.10 5.05
C GLN A 136 -9.55 12.57 5.87
N LYS A 137 -9.40 13.03 7.12
CA LYS A 137 -8.33 12.54 8.02
C LYS A 137 -8.49 11.07 8.34
N GLU A 138 -9.73 10.61 8.48
CA GLU A 138 -10.05 9.19 8.66
C GLU A 138 -9.70 8.38 7.40
N ALA A 139 -10.13 8.81 6.22
CA ALA A 139 -9.83 8.17 4.94
C ALA A 139 -8.30 8.05 4.71
N LEU A 140 -7.54 9.13 4.92
CA LEU A 140 -6.07 9.12 4.87
C LEU A 140 -5.47 8.14 5.89
N SER A 141 -5.99 8.12 7.12
CA SER A 141 -5.54 7.21 8.17
C SER A 141 -5.82 5.74 7.81
N LEU A 142 -6.92 5.45 7.11
CA LEU A 142 -7.29 4.12 6.65
C LEU A 142 -6.43 3.67 5.46
N LEU A 143 -6.17 4.56 4.50
CA LEU A 143 -5.21 4.36 3.40
C LEU A 143 -3.81 4.00 3.93
N ASN A 144 -3.29 4.78 4.89
CA ASN A 144 -1.99 4.52 5.53
C ASN A 144 -1.93 3.17 6.29
N ARG A 145 -3.10 2.55 6.57
CA ARG A 145 -3.24 1.23 7.19
C ARG A 145 -3.56 0.11 6.18
N GLY A 146 -3.60 0.41 4.87
CA GLY A 146 -4.00 -0.52 3.81
C GLY A 146 -5.47 -0.95 3.86
N LYS A 147 -6.31 -0.23 4.63
CA LYS A 147 -7.73 -0.53 4.85
C LYS A 147 -8.60 0.08 3.74
N ASN A 148 -8.30 -0.28 2.50
CA ASN A 148 -8.77 0.44 1.32
C ASN A 148 -10.30 0.46 1.18
N LYS A 149 -10.99 -0.63 1.56
CA LYS A 149 -12.46 -0.68 1.60
C LYS A 149 -13.07 0.32 2.59
N GLU A 150 -12.52 0.41 3.79
CA GLU A 150 -12.97 1.37 4.81
C GLU A 150 -12.65 2.82 4.37
N ALA A 151 -11.50 3.03 3.73
CA ALA A 151 -11.12 4.33 3.18
C ALA A 151 -12.06 4.82 2.05
N VAL A 152 -12.55 3.90 1.19
CA VAL A 152 -13.57 4.24 0.17
C VAL A 152 -14.84 4.78 0.82
N GLU A 153 -15.34 4.14 1.88
CA GLU A 153 -16.57 4.59 2.57
C GLU A 153 -16.36 5.91 3.31
N ALA A 154 -15.23 6.09 4.01
CA ALA A 154 -14.88 7.37 4.64
C ALA A 154 -14.73 8.51 3.63
N ALA A 155 -14.13 8.25 2.46
CA ALA A 155 -14.00 9.25 1.39
C ALA A 155 -15.34 9.58 0.73
N ARG A 156 -16.23 8.59 0.53
CA ARG A 156 -17.61 8.81 0.07
C ARG A 156 -18.42 9.67 1.06
N ALA A 157 -18.31 9.38 2.35
CA ALA A 157 -18.92 10.21 3.39
C ALA A 157 -18.37 11.65 3.37
N ALA A 158 -17.05 11.82 3.15
CA ALA A 158 -16.44 13.15 3.01
C ALA A 158 -16.96 13.93 1.79
N ILE A 159 -17.20 13.25 0.66
CA ILE A 159 -17.85 13.85 -0.54
C ILE A 159 -19.32 14.20 -0.26
N ALA A 160 -20.04 13.39 0.51
CA ALA A 160 -21.42 13.70 0.90
C ALA A 160 -21.51 14.90 1.86
N ALA A 161 -20.51 15.09 2.73
CA ALA A 161 -20.39 16.23 3.63
C ALA A 161 -20.00 17.53 2.90
N ASP A 162 -19.00 17.49 2.01
CA ASP A 162 -18.66 18.60 1.11
C ASP A 162 -18.30 18.07 -0.30
N PRO A 163 -19.23 18.14 -1.27
CA PRO A 163 -18.98 17.69 -2.64
C PRO A 163 -18.13 18.68 -3.45
N THR A 164 -17.69 19.80 -2.86
CA THR A 164 -16.93 20.84 -3.55
C THR A 164 -15.42 20.80 -3.26
N ASP A 165 -14.95 19.98 -2.32
CA ASP A 165 -13.53 19.80 -2.00
C ASP A 165 -12.90 18.64 -2.76
N ALA A 166 -11.90 18.94 -3.59
CA ALA A 166 -11.13 17.96 -4.35
C ALA A 166 -10.46 16.89 -3.47
N MET A 167 -10.08 17.19 -2.23
CA MET A 167 -9.37 16.25 -1.35
C MET A 167 -10.18 14.98 -1.09
N SER A 168 -11.50 15.10 -0.91
CA SER A 168 -12.39 13.95 -0.65
C SER A 168 -12.40 12.98 -1.84
N TYR A 169 -12.40 13.50 -3.07
CA TYR A 169 -12.29 12.69 -4.30
C TYR A 169 -10.89 12.10 -4.50
N LEU A 170 -9.83 12.82 -4.09
CA LEU A 170 -8.47 12.30 -4.18
C LEU A 170 -8.27 11.04 -3.33
N TYR A 171 -8.79 11.06 -2.08
CA TYR A 171 -8.78 9.88 -1.22
C TYR A 171 -9.64 8.74 -1.77
N LEU A 172 -10.82 9.03 -2.33
CA LEU A 172 -11.66 8.02 -2.96
C LEU A 172 -10.93 7.35 -4.14
N GLY A 173 -10.34 8.15 -5.03
CA GLY A 173 -9.60 7.65 -6.18
C GLY A 173 -8.37 6.83 -5.79
N SER A 174 -7.62 7.23 -4.75
CA SER A 174 -6.50 6.45 -4.22
C SER A 174 -7.00 5.11 -3.67
N ALA A 175 -8.01 5.13 -2.79
CA ALA A 175 -8.53 3.93 -2.14
C ALA A 175 -9.11 2.91 -3.15
N LEU A 176 -9.69 3.38 -4.25
CA LEU A 176 -10.14 2.53 -5.35
C LEU A 176 -8.96 1.94 -6.14
N GLN A 177 -7.96 2.73 -6.50
CA GLN A 177 -6.75 2.23 -7.17
C GLN A 177 -5.97 1.22 -6.32
N ASP A 178 -5.78 1.51 -5.03
CA ASP A 178 -5.13 0.61 -4.06
C ASP A 178 -5.97 -0.66 -3.81
N SER A 179 -7.27 -0.65 -4.14
CA SER A 179 -8.15 -1.83 -4.18
C SER A 179 -8.14 -2.57 -5.53
N GLY A 180 -7.30 -2.16 -6.49
CA GLY A 180 -7.26 -2.69 -7.86
C GLY A 180 -8.38 -2.19 -8.78
N LYS A 181 -9.27 -1.30 -8.30
CA LYS A 181 -10.42 -0.76 -9.02
C LYS A 181 -10.04 0.48 -9.84
N TRP A 182 -9.00 0.36 -10.66
CA TRP A 182 -8.39 1.46 -11.43
C TRP A 182 -9.41 2.32 -12.22
N LYS A 183 -10.38 1.67 -12.88
CA LYS A 183 -11.43 2.37 -13.65
C LYS A 183 -12.34 3.22 -12.76
N GLU A 184 -12.73 2.71 -11.60
CA GLU A 184 -13.54 3.45 -10.63
C GLU A 184 -12.74 4.62 -10.02
N GLY A 185 -11.44 4.44 -9.80
CA GLY A 185 -10.56 5.52 -9.32
C GLY A 185 -10.45 6.69 -10.31
N ILE A 186 -10.24 6.39 -11.60
CA ILE A 186 -10.23 7.41 -12.67
C ILE A 186 -11.60 8.09 -12.82
N ALA A 187 -12.70 7.36 -12.62
CA ALA A 187 -14.04 7.95 -12.59
C ALA A 187 -14.17 8.96 -11.44
N ALA A 188 -13.74 8.62 -10.22
CA ALA A 188 -13.75 9.53 -9.07
C ALA A 188 -12.90 10.80 -9.30
N TYR A 189 -11.75 10.68 -9.95
CA TYR A 189 -10.95 11.84 -10.36
C TYR A 189 -11.62 12.67 -11.47
N SER A 190 -12.40 12.06 -12.34
CA SER A 190 -13.15 12.78 -13.38
C SER A 190 -14.35 13.53 -12.80
N ASP A 191 -15.05 12.92 -11.84
CA ASP A 191 -16.09 13.60 -11.06
C ASP A 191 -15.50 14.81 -10.30
N CYS A 192 -14.35 14.65 -9.62
CA CYS A 192 -13.61 15.76 -9.00
C CYS A 192 -13.41 16.96 -9.96
N VAL A 193 -12.92 16.70 -11.18
CA VAL A 193 -12.63 17.76 -12.17
C VAL A 193 -13.93 18.42 -12.72
N ARG A 194 -15.08 17.76 -12.59
CA ARG A 194 -16.41 18.28 -12.95
C ARG A 194 -17.10 19.03 -11.80
N THR A 195 -16.97 18.58 -10.55
CA THR A 195 -17.76 19.07 -9.41
C THR A 195 -16.99 19.96 -8.43
N ALA A 196 -15.71 19.66 -8.19
CA ALA A 196 -14.94 20.32 -7.15
C ALA A 196 -14.61 21.77 -7.54
N LYS A 197 -14.70 22.66 -6.55
CA LYS A 197 -14.44 24.11 -6.67
C LYS A 197 -13.34 24.57 -5.73
N THR A 198 -13.01 23.76 -4.73
CA THR A 198 -11.98 24.02 -3.72
C THR A 198 -11.00 22.85 -3.63
N GLY A 199 -9.88 23.06 -2.94
CA GLY A 199 -8.81 22.06 -2.87
C GLY A 199 -8.01 21.91 -4.18
N PRO A 200 -7.13 20.92 -4.27
CA PRO A 200 -6.22 20.75 -5.41
C PRO A 200 -6.86 20.02 -6.60
N VAL A 201 -7.86 20.64 -7.24
CA VAL A 201 -8.56 20.08 -8.44
C VAL A 201 -7.59 19.69 -9.58
N HIS A 202 -6.45 20.37 -9.67
CA HIS A 202 -5.40 20.07 -10.65
C HIS A 202 -4.74 18.69 -10.43
N GLU A 203 -4.64 18.21 -9.19
CA GLU A 203 -4.13 16.86 -8.87
C GLU A 203 -5.09 15.78 -9.39
N CYS A 204 -6.41 16.00 -9.29
CA CYS A 204 -7.40 15.09 -9.90
C CYS A 204 -7.19 14.97 -11.41
N SER A 205 -6.84 16.07 -12.10
CA SER A 205 -6.51 16.05 -13.53
C SER A 205 -5.21 15.29 -13.81
N ALA A 206 -4.18 15.50 -12.97
CA ALA A 206 -2.89 14.80 -13.08
C ALA A 206 -2.99 13.28 -12.85
N MET A 207 -3.92 12.85 -11.98
CA MET A 207 -4.22 11.44 -11.73
C MET A 207 -5.13 10.79 -12.79
N GLY A 208 -5.37 11.48 -13.91
CA GLY A 208 -6.14 10.96 -15.06
C GLY A 208 -7.61 11.38 -15.12
N GLY A 209 -8.08 12.23 -14.19
CA GLY A 209 -9.41 12.82 -14.23
C GLY A 209 -9.63 13.70 -15.47
N ARG A 210 -10.80 13.62 -16.08
CA ARG A 210 -11.19 14.40 -17.27
C ARG A 210 -12.57 15.04 -17.06
N LYS A 211 -12.85 16.10 -17.84
CA LYS A 211 -14.17 16.73 -17.91
C LYS A 211 -15.13 15.95 -18.79
#